data_AF-A0A954C155-F1
#
_entry.id   AF-A0A954C155-F1
#
_cell.length_a   1.000
_cell.length_b   1.000
_cell.length_c   1.000
_cell.angle_alpha   90.00
_cell.angle_beta   90.00
_cell.angle_gamma   90.00
#
_symmetry.space_group_name_H-M   'P 1'
#
loop_
_entity.id
_entity.type
_entity.pdbx_description
1 polymer ?
#
loop_
_entity_poly.entity_id
_entity_poly.type
_entity_poly.pdbx_seq_one_letter_code
_entity_poly.pdbx_strand_id
1 'polypeptide(L)'
;TYPIGTGTKDAELVAMGAWLYGEKENELANRVLTQVHERNDELKPLVAAYICDKEKWDLPADGMKLWNVWDIEYQKERQILVTPDEYEKRLKEREKAASDRFKELLRARGDYKGRPPRRNQPTMQLVLVEWEIKQFKIKFGSSDFLKDTKNSDKLQEILDSIKDDLAVIQDNLEEARKKVTDSGNPNQLKEKAEYMEGILTIDPEDMNLRSQVANAWYAWGNPAPHGNGCDRAEGIKKAIPHYERILEVFPNNTSFLLAMGRCYQALEDSKHARGYYEKVIELDGTKGSGPTAKALIRNMDQNDANRANKGK
;
A
#
# COMPACT_ATOMS: atom_id res chain seq x y z
N THR A 1 -13.45 5.88 23.35
CA THR A 1 -13.59 7.34 23.20
C THR A 1 -15.05 7.73 23.34
N TYR A 2 -15.35 8.73 24.16
CA TYR A 2 -16.74 9.06 24.51
C TYR A 2 -17.31 10.05 23.47
N PRO A 3 -18.40 9.72 22.76
CA PRO A 3 -19.15 10.74 22.04
C PRO A 3 -19.81 11.64 23.09
N ILE A 4 -19.13 12.72 23.46
CA ILE A 4 -19.73 13.78 24.28
C ILE A 4 -20.87 14.37 23.48
N GLY A 5 -22.10 14.06 23.87
CA GLY A 5 -23.30 14.63 23.29
C GLY A 5 -23.43 16.09 23.70
N THR A 6 -24.16 16.87 22.90
CA THR A 6 -24.42 18.30 23.18
C THR A 6 -25.12 18.55 24.52
N GLY A 7 -25.76 17.54 25.12
CA GLY A 7 -26.44 17.61 26.40
C GLY A 7 -25.65 17.15 27.65
N THR A 8 -24.37 16.76 27.52
CA THR A 8 -23.56 16.35 28.68
C THR A 8 -23.29 17.56 29.58
N LYS A 9 -23.39 17.41 30.92
CA LYS A 9 -23.21 18.52 31.87
C LYS A 9 -21.73 18.90 32.00
N ASP A 10 -21.43 20.18 32.22
CA ASP A 10 -20.04 20.64 32.39
C ASP A 10 -19.32 19.93 33.55
N ALA A 11 -20.01 19.70 34.67
CA ALA A 11 -19.45 18.98 35.82
C ALA A 11 -19.03 17.55 35.46
N GLU A 12 -19.78 16.86 34.60
CA GLU A 12 -19.45 15.51 34.14
C GLU A 12 -18.22 15.53 33.22
N LEU A 13 -18.11 16.54 32.35
CA LEU A 13 -16.94 16.72 31.48
C LEU A 13 -15.68 17.07 32.25
N VAL A 14 -15.79 17.95 33.26
CA VAL A 14 -14.66 18.29 34.13
C VAL A 14 -14.19 17.05 34.91
N ALA A 15 -15.13 16.28 35.49
CA ALA A 15 -14.79 15.04 36.19
C ALA A 15 -14.11 14.02 35.26
N MET A 16 -14.64 13.85 34.05
CA MET A 16 -14.05 12.97 33.04
C MET A 16 -12.66 13.43 32.61
N GLY A 17 -12.47 14.72 32.33
CA GLY A 17 -11.17 15.29 31.98
C GLY A 17 -10.14 15.08 33.10
N ALA A 18 -10.53 15.32 34.35
CA ALA A 18 -9.67 15.09 35.50
C ALA A 18 -9.28 13.60 35.66
N TRP A 19 -10.25 12.69 35.48
CA TRP A 19 -9.99 11.25 35.49
C TRP A 19 -9.02 10.83 34.36
N LEU A 20 -9.24 11.31 33.13
CA LEU A 20 -8.36 11.00 31.99
C LEU A 20 -6.91 11.45 32.20
N TYR A 21 -6.68 12.62 32.81
CA TYR A 21 -5.32 13.02 33.20
C TYR A 21 -4.73 12.08 34.26
N GLY A 22 -5.54 11.56 35.18
CA GLY A 22 -5.12 10.53 36.14
C GLY A 22 -4.67 9.24 35.46
N GLU A 23 -5.36 8.85 34.37
CA GLU A 23 -5.02 7.71 33.53
C GLU A 23 -3.88 7.99 32.52
N LYS A 24 -3.31 9.21 32.55
CA LYS A 24 -2.26 9.67 31.62
C LYS A 24 -2.70 9.74 30.14
N GLU A 25 -4.01 9.86 29.91
CA GLU A 25 -4.61 10.09 28.60
C GLU A 25 -4.71 11.60 28.32
N ASN A 26 -3.58 12.31 28.40
CA ASN A 26 -3.50 13.77 28.44
C ASN A 26 -4.21 14.48 27.27
N GLU A 27 -3.94 14.07 26.03
CA GLU A 27 -4.56 14.73 24.87
C GLU A 27 -6.08 14.52 24.84
N LEU A 28 -6.55 13.33 25.24
CA LEU A 28 -7.99 13.07 25.40
C LEU A 28 -8.57 13.93 26.51
N ALA A 29 -7.90 14.05 27.65
CA ALA A 29 -8.31 14.87 28.77
C ALA A 29 -8.45 16.35 28.35
N ASN A 30 -7.42 16.90 27.72
CA ASN A 30 -7.38 18.25 27.19
C ASN A 30 -8.55 18.49 26.20
N ARG A 31 -8.78 17.55 25.28
CA ARG A 31 -9.88 17.60 24.31
C ARG A 31 -11.27 17.62 24.95
N VAL A 32 -11.46 16.87 26.04
CA VAL A 32 -12.73 16.88 26.80
C VAL A 32 -12.91 18.26 27.47
N LEU A 33 -11.88 18.74 28.14
CA LEU A 33 -11.93 20.02 28.86
C LEU A 33 -12.04 21.23 27.93
N THR A 34 -11.48 21.15 26.72
CA THR A 34 -11.61 22.17 25.68
C THR A 34 -13.08 22.44 25.33
N GLN A 35 -13.95 21.42 25.39
CA GLN A 35 -15.39 21.64 25.15
C GLN A 35 -16.04 22.48 26.26
N VAL A 36 -15.63 22.27 27.51
CA VAL A 36 -16.10 23.08 28.65
C VAL A 36 -15.59 24.52 28.50
N HIS A 37 -14.30 24.67 28.18
CA HIS A 37 -13.68 25.97 27.93
C HIS A 37 -14.42 26.77 26.86
N GLU A 38 -14.76 26.16 25.73
CA GLU A 38 -15.39 26.86 24.61
C GLU A 38 -16.85 27.29 24.87
N ARG A 39 -17.56 26.62 25.79
CA ARG A 39 -19.01 26.85 26.00
C ARG A 39 -19.39 27.46 27.34
N ASN A 40 -18.48 27.54 28.31
CA ASN A 40 -18.75 28.07 29.64
C ASN A 40 -17.70 29.11 30.04
N ASP A 41 -18.08 30.39 29.98
CA ASP A 41 -17.19 31.52 30.26
C ASP A 41 -16.77 31.61 31.74
N GLU A 42 -17.59 31.11 32.68
CA GLU A 42 -17.23 31.08 34.11
C GLU A 42 -16.12 30.05 34.38
N LEU A 43 -16.18 28.90 33.71
CA LEU A 43 -15.20 27.82 33.89
C LEU A 43 -13.97 27.96 32.99
N LYS A 44 -14.05 28.74 31.90
CA LYS A 44 -12.96 28.98 30.94
C LYS A 44 -11.58 29.24 31.59
N PRO A 45 -11.42 30.24 32.50
CA PRO A 45 -10.12 30.50 33.12
C PRO A 45 -9.64 29.36 34.03
N LEU A 46 -10.55 28.66 34.71
CA LEU A 46 -10.22 27.53 35.58
C LEU A 46 -9.74 26.31 34.77
N VAL A 47 -10.42 26.03 33.65
CA VAL A 47 -10.03 24.96 32.73
C VAL A 47 -8.65 25.22 32.14
N ALA A 48 -8.39 26.45 31.67
CA ALA A 48 -7.08 26.83 31.14
C ALA A 48 -5.97 26.63 32.17
N ALA A 49 -6.15 27.14 33.39
CA ALA A 49 -5.20 26.98 34.50
C ALA A 49 -4.95 25.51 34.85
N TYR A 50 -6.02 24.69 34.88
CA TYR A 50 -5.91 23.27 35.17
C TYR A 50 -5.11 22.51 34.10
N ILE A 51 -5.38 22.77 32.80
CA ILE A 51 -4.61 22.17 31.71
C ILE A 51 -3.13 22.56 31.80
N CYS A 52 -2.83 23.84 32.03
CA CYS A 52 -1.45 24.30 32.21
C CYS A 52 -0.73 23.59 33.37
N ASP A 53 -1.38 23.41 34.53
CA ASP A 53 -0.79 22.63 35.65
C ASP A 53 -0.50 21.17 35.25
N LYS A 54 -1.43 20.52 34.54
CA LYS A 54 -1.27 19.11 34.13
C LYS A 54 -0.19 18.92 33.07
N GLU A 55 -0.11 19.82 32.11
CA GLU A 55 0.85 19.76 31.01
C GLU A 55 2.20 20.42 31.35
N LYS A 56 2.32 21.01 32.55
CA LYS A 56 3.52 21.73 33.01
C LYS A 56 3.87 22.92 32.11
N TRP A 57 2.84 23.67 31.73
CA TRP A 57 2.96 24.92 30.99
C TRP A 57 2.73 26.10 31.90
N ASP A 58 3.38 27.22 31.60
CA ASP A 58 3.03 28.51 32.19
C ASP A 58 1.69 28.98 31.61
N LEU A 59 0.81 29.51 32.46
CA LEU A 59 -0.48 30.05 32.03
C LEU A 59 -0.25 31.38 31.29
N PRO A 60 -0.54 31.49 29.98
CA PRO A 60 -0.34 32.71 29.23
C PRO A 60 -1.29 33.83 29.66
N ALA A 61 -0.78 35.06 29.73
CA ALA A 61 -1.58 36.26 30.05
C ALA A 61 -2.64 36.56 28.98
N ASP A 62 -2.32 36.31 27.71
CA ASP A 62 -3.21 36.55 26.57
C ASP A 62 -4.18 35.38 26.30
N GLY A 63 -4.18 34.35 27.16
CA GLY A 63 -5.03 33.18 27.05
C GLY A 63 -4.46 32.03 26.20
N MET A 64 -5.17 30.91 26.23
CA MET A 64 -4.83 29.68 25.50
C MET A 64 -5.27 29.79 24.02
N LYS A 65 -4.62 29.03 23.14
CA LYS A 65 -4.99 28.88 21.72
C LYS A 65 -5.64 27.53 21.47
N LEU A 66 -6.54 27.47 20.48
CA LEU A 66 -7.09 26.21 19.98
C LEU A 66 -6.15 25.60 18.95
N TRP A 67 -5.85 24.31 19.12
CA TRP A 67 -5.08 23.52 18.18
C TRP A 67 -5.91 22.36 17.63
N ASN A 68 -5.97 22.24 16.31
CA ASN A 68 -6.68 21.15 15.65
C ASN A 68 -5.85 19.85 15.75
N VAL A 69 -6.48 18.76 16.15
CA VAL A 69 -5.96 17.39 16.13
C VAL A 69 -6.87 16.50 15.30
N TRP A 70 -6.29 15.53 14.58
CA TRP A 70 -7.06 14.57 13.79
C TRP A 70 -7.45 13.37 14.65
N ASP A 71 -8.75 13.16 14.86
CA ASP A 71 -9.27 11.97 15.51
C ASP A 71 -9.38 10.84 14.49
N ILE A 72 -8.46 9.87 14.56
CA ILE A 72 -8.38 8.74 13.64
C ILE A 72 -9.62 7.84 13.74
N GLU A 73 -10.16 7.66 14.96
CA GLU A 73 -11.26 6.73 15.22
C GLU A 73 -12.57 7.24 14.61
N TYR A 74 -12.81 8.55 14.70
CA TYR A 74 -14.03 9.18 14.17
C TYR A 74 -13.82 9.92 12.85
N GLN A 75 -12.61 9.87 12.31
CA GLN A 75 -12.21 10.55 11.06
C GLN A 75 -12.67 12.01 11.00
N LYS A 76 -12.38 12.78 12.05
CA LYS A 76 -12.74 14.20 12.11
C LYS A 76 -11.73 15.05 12.86
N GLU A 77 -11.65 16.32 12.49
CA GLU A 77 -10.89 17.29 13.27
C GLU A 77 -11.56 17.56 14.61
N ARG A 78 -10.74 17.71 15.64
CA ARG A 78 -11.13 18.12 16.99
C ARG A 78 -10.15 19.16 17.51
N GLN A 79 -10.54 19.87 18.55
CA GLN A 79 -9.73 20.92 19.13
C GLN A 79 -9.23 20.53 20.52
N ILE A 80 -8.01 20.94 20.81
CA ILE A 80 -7.42 20.95 22.15
C ILE A 80 -6.94 22.37 22.46
N LEU A 81 -6.74 22.68 23.73
CA LEU A 81 -6.11 23.92 24.17
C LEU A 81 -4.61 23.74 24.31
N VAL A 82 -3.86 24.72 23.82
CA VAL A 82 -2.40 24.81 23.94
C VAL A 82 -1.99 26.22 24.31
N THR A 83 -0.81 26.40 24.89
CA THR A 83 -0.24 27.74 25.05
C THR A 83 0.17 28.33 23.69
N PRO A 84 0.34 29.65 23.58
CA PRO A 84 0.91 30.28 22.39
C PRO A 84 2.24 29.66 21.95
N ASP A 85 3.16 29.38 22.88
CA ASP A 85 4.46 28.78 22.57
C ASP A 85 4.33 27.35 22.03
N GLU A 86 3.48 26.53 22.65
CA GLU A 86 3.23 25.16 22.20
C GLU A 86 2.49 25.15 20.85
N TYR A 87 1.59 26.12 20.62
CA TYR A 87 0.96 26.31 19.31
C TYR A 87 2.00 26.57 18.21
N GLU A 88 2.90 27.54 18.41
CA GLU A 88 3.93 27.87 17.42
C GLU A 88 4.87 26.69 17.16
N LYS A 89 5.24 25.97 18.22
CA LYS A 89 6.05 24.74 18.10
C LYS A 89 5.34 23.69 17.26
N ARG A 90 4.09 23.36 17.58
CA ARG A 90 3.29 22.36 16.84
C ARG A 90 3.02 22.79 15.41
N LEU A 91 2.78 24.08 15.17
CA LEU A 91 2.63 24.64 13.83
C LEU A 91 3.89 24.38 13.01
N LYS A 92 5.06 24.77 13.53
CA LYS A 92 6.34 24.54 12.85
C LYS A 92 6.59 23.06 12.55
N GLU A 93 6.27 22.17 13.48
CA GLU A 93 6.38 20.72 13.29
C GLU A 93 5.42 20.21 12.21
N ARG A 94 4.17 20.66 12.20
CA ARG A 94 3.16 20.31 11.18
C ARG A 94 3.59 20.78 9.79
N GLU A 95 4.01 22.03 9.65
CA GLU A 95 4.43 22.60 8.36
C GLU A 95 5.65 21.87 7.80
N LYS A 96 6.63 21.56 8.66
CA LYS A 96 7.79 20.75 8.27
C LYS A 96 7.37 19.35 7.83
N ALA A 97 6.54 18.67 8.63
CA ALA A 97 6.07 17.32 8.32
C ALA A 97 5.24 17.28 7.03
N ALA A 98 4.42 18.30 6.76
CA ALA A 98 3.67 18.43 5.51
C ALA A 98 4.63 18.58 4.31
N SER A 99 5.62 19.46 4.42
CA SER A 99 6.62 19.67 3.36
C SER A 99 7.45 18.42 3.06
N ASP A 100 7.91 17.72 4.10
CA ASP A 100 8.74 16.53 3.94
C ASP A 100 7.92 15.37 3.35
N ARG A 101 6.70 15.13 3.84
CA ARG A 101 5.83 14.10 3.30
C ARG A 101 5.39 14.40 1.86
N PHE A 102 5.17 15.67 1.50
CA PHE A 102 4.89 16.06 0.12
C PHE A 102 6.04 15.69 -0.84
N LYS A 103 7.30 15.88 -0.43
CA LYS A 103 8.47 15.49 -1.23
C LYS A 103 8.57 13.97 -1.39
N GLU A 104 8.22 13.21 -0.35
CA GLU A 104 8.16 11.74 -0.43
C GLU A 104 7.12 11.29 -1.45
N LEU A 105 5.91 11.87 -1.45
CA LEU A 105 4.86 11.55 -2.41
C LEU A 105 5.29 11.83 -3.86
N LEU A 106 5.97 12.97 -4.09
CA LEU A 106 6.53 13.29 -5.40
C LEU A 106 7.58 12.26 -5.86
N ARG A 107 8.47 11.83 -4.96
CA ARG A 107 9.47 10.79 -5.26
C ARG A 107 8.83 9.43 -5.49
N ALA A 108 7.80 9.08 -4.72
CA ALA A 108 7.05 7.84 -4.87
C ALA A 108 6.35 7.78 -6.23
N ARG A 109 5.77 8.91 -6.66
CA ARG A 109 5.12 9.04 -7.97
C ARG A 109 6.09 8.96 -9.15
N GLY A 110 7.29 9.52 -9.02
CA GLY A 110 8.19 9.75 -10.15
C GLY A 110 7.74 10.91 -11.03
N ASP A 111 8.02 10.81 -12.33
CA ASP A 111 7.53 11.81 -13.29
C ASP A 111 6.00 11.72 -13.39
N TYR A 112 5.31 12.85 -13.46
CA TYR A 112 3.85 12.92 -13.58
C TYR A 112 3.39 13.86 -14.71
N LYS A 113 4.35 14.44 -15.45
CA LYS A 113 4.10 15.23 -16.67
C LYS A 113 4.51 14.44 -17.91
N GLY A 114 3.89 14.74 -19.05
CA GLY A 114 4.07 13.99 -20.30
C GLY A 114 3.14 12.77 -20.42
N ARG A 115 3.38 11.93 -21.43
CA ARG A 115 2.59 10.72 -21.68
C ARG A 115 3.23 9.49 -21.03
N PRO A 116 2.45 8.50 -20.58
CA PRO A 116 2.98 7.20 -20.18
C PRO A 116 3.51 6.40 -21.39
N PRO A 117 4.49 5.50 -21.19
CA PRO A 117 5.25 5.31 -19.96
C PRO A 117 6.22 6.47 -19.73
N ARG A 118 6.42 6.82 -18.46
CA ARG A 118 7.21 7.99 -18.05
C ARG A 118 8.64 7.57 -17.76
N ARG A 119 9.59 8.50 -17.94
CA ARG A 119 11.03 8.18 -17.79
C ARG A 119 11.35 7.75 -16.36
N ASN A 120 10.97 8.57 -15.38
CA ASN A 120 11.05 8.16 -13.97
C ASN A 120 9.71 7.54 -13.58
N GLN A 121 9.71 6.21 -13.43
CA GLN A 121 8.55 5.42 -13.05
C GLN A 121 8.22 5.57 -11.56
N PRO A 122 6.98 5.27 -11.15
CA PRO A 122 6.63 5.24 -9.74
C PRO A 122 7.43 4.17 -8.99
N THR A 123 7.83 4.47 -7.76
CA THR A 123 8.52 3.54 -6.83
C THR A 123 7.57 2.91 -5.82
N MET A 124 6.28 3.18 -5.97
CA MET A 124 5.16 2.61 -5.22
C MET A 124 3.98 2.48 -6.18
N GLN A 125 3.17 1.43 -6.04
CA GLN A 125 2.02 1.22 -6.92
C GLN A 125 1.12 2.46 -6.98
N LEU A 126 0.66 2.83 -8.18
CA LEU A 126 -0.04 4.10 -8.42
C LEU A 126 -1.29 4.27 -7.52
N VAL A 127 -2.06 3.21 -7.32
CA VAL A 127 -3.25 3.23 -6.44
C VAL A 127 -2.90 3.47 -4.97
N LEU A 128 -1.72 3.04 -4.53
CA LEU A 128 -1.23 3.32 -3.18
C LEU A 128 -0.77 4.76 -3.06
N VAL A 129 -0.07 5.31 -4.07
CA VAL A 129 0.29 6.74 -4.11
C VAL A 129 -0.96 7.62 -4.06
N GLU A 130 -2.00 7.27 -4.83
CA GLU A 130 -3.30 7.97 -4.79
C GLU A 130 -3.91 7.95 -3.38
N TRP A 131 -3.93 6.79 -2.74
CA TRP A 131 -4.43 6.63 -1.39
C TRP A 131 -3.61 7.46 -0.38
N GLU A 132 -2.28 7.42 -0.45
CA GLU A 132 -1.41 8.19 0.43
C GLU A 132 -1.59 9.70 0.25
N ILE A 133 -1.84 10.19 -0.97
CA ILE A 133 -2.18 11.59 -1.22
C ILE A 133 -3.52 11.95 -0.57
N LYS A 134 -4.53 11.07 -0.63
CA LYS A 134 -5.82 11.29 0.06
C LYS A 134 -5.61 11.37 1.58
N GLN A 135 -4.82 10.48 2.16
CA GLN A 135 -4.47 10.52 3.58
C GLN A 135 -3.66 11.78 3.94
N PHE A 136 -2.76 12.21 3.06
CA PHE A 136 -2.01 13.45 3.23
C PHE A 136 -2.93 14.67 3.30
N LYS A 137 -3.88 14.79 2.36
CA LYS A 137 -4.87 15.88 2.35
C LYS A 137 -5.71 15.91 3.62
N ILE A 138 -6.08 14.75 4.15
CA ILE A 138 -6.80 14.62 5.42
C ILE A 138 -5.93 15.08 6.59
N LYS A 139 -4.73 14.50 6.73
CA LYS A 139 -3.85 14.73 7.88
C LYS A 139 -3.34 16.17 7.98
N PHE A 140 -3.07 16.80 6.84
CA PHE A 140 -2.45 18.13 6.78
C PHE A 140 -3.41 19.22 6.30
N GLY A 141 -4.72 18.95 6.19
CA GLY A 141 -5.69 19.88 5.60
C GLY A 141 -5.74 21.26 6.26
N SER A 142 -5.41 21.34 7.56
CA SER A 142 -5.33 22.61 8.31
C SER A 142 -3.97 23.31 8.23
N SER A 143 -2.94 22.70 7.61
CA SER A 143 -1.61 23.30 7.41
C SER A 143 -1.65 24.47 6.43
N ASP A 144 -0.80 25.46 6.63
CA ASP A 144 -0.64 26.56 5.67
C ASP A 144 0.06 26.07 4.39
N PHE A 145 0.90 25.03 4.49
CA PHE A 145 1.50 24.34 3.36
C PHE A 145 0.45 23.89 2.33
N LEU A 146 -0.66 23.28 2.79
CA LEU A 146 -1.73 22.82 1.89
C LEU A 146 -2.69 23.94 1.45
N LYS A 147 -2.78 25.04 2.20
CA LYS A 147 -3.56 26.22 1.79
C LYS A 147 -2.87 27.02 0.68
N ASP A 148 -1.56 26.88 0.52
CA ASP A 148 -0.85 27.40 -0.66
C ASP A 148 -1.36 26.69 -1.91
N THR A 149 -2.01 27.46 -2.78
CA THR A 149 -2.61 26.97 -4.03
C THR A 149 -1.60 26.25 -4.92
N LYS A 150 -0.33 26.65 -4.90
CA LYS A 150 0.73 25.98 -5.69
C LYS A 150 0.95 24.55 -5.25
N ASN A 151 0.81 24.24 -3.96
CA ASN A 151 1.00 22.90 -3.43
C ASN A 151 -0.25 22.05 -3.64
N SER A 152 -1.45 22.64 -3.43
CA SER A 152 -2.71 21.94 -3.70
C SER A 152 -2.86 21.57 -5.18
N ASP A 153 -2.51 22.49 -6.08
CA ASP A 153 -2.59 22.28 -7.52
C ASP A 153 -1.62 21.19 -7.97
N LYS A 154 -0.38 21.19 -7.45
CA LYS A 154 0.57 20.10 -7.71
C LYS A 154 0.08 18.74 -7.25
N LEU A 155 -0.55 18.64 -6.07
CA LEU A 155 -1.16 17.38 -5.65
C LEU A 155 -2.27 16.94 -6.59
N GLN A 156 -3.06 17.90 -7.09
CA GLN A 156 -4.11 17.59 -8.05
C GLN A 156 -3.55 17.13 -9.39
N GLU A 157 -2.51 17.79 -9.92
CA GLU A 157 -1.78 17.35 -11.12
C GLU A 157 -1.28 15.91 -10.98
N ILE A 158 -0.76 15.52 -9.80
CA ILE A 158 -0.32 14.14 -9.55
C ILE A 158 -1.51 13.18 -9.57
N LEU A 159 -2.60 13.50 -8.87
CA LEU A 159 -3.79 12.64 -8.84
C LEU A 159 -4.38 12.44 -10.24
N ASP A 160 -4.47 13.51 -11.03
CA ASP A 160 -4.96 13.46 -12.40
C ASP A 160 -4.02 12.59 -13.26
N SER A 161 -2.70 12.74 -13.10
CA SER A 161 -1.73 11.89 -13.81
C SER A 161 -1.83 10.40 -13.44
N ILE A 162 -2.18 10.08 -12.18
CA ILE A 162 -2.37 8.70 -11.73
C ILE A 162 -3.62 8.13 -12.40
N LYS A 163 -4.71 8.90 -12.42
CA LYS A 163 -5.96 8.51 -13.08
C LYS A 163 -5.73 8.24 -14.57
N ASP A 164 -4.97 9.11 -15.25
CA ASP A 164 -4.63 8.94 -16.67
C ASP A 164 -3.79 7.67 -16.90
N ASP A 165 -2.76 7.45 -16.09
CA ASP A 165 -1.90 6.26 -16.22
C ASP A 165 -2.69 4.97 -15.96
N LEU A 166 -3.59 4.93 -14.97
CA LEU A 166 -4.47 3.79 -14.70
C LEU A 166 -5.46 3.52 -15.84
N ALA A 167 -6.01 4.58 -16.45
CA ALA A 167 -6.89 4.43 -17.62
C ALA A 167 -6.12 3.83 -18.81
N VAL A 168 -4.90 4.31 -19.08
CA VAL A 168 -4.04 3.76 -20.15
C VAL A 168 -3.69 2.29 -19.88
N ILE A 169 -3.38 1.92 -18.63
CA ILE A 169 -3.15 0.52 -18.26
C ILE A 169 -4.40 -0.33 -18.53
N GLN A 170 -5.57 0.14 -18.11
CA GLN A 170 -6.83 -0.57 -18.32
C GLN A 170 -7.12 -0.78 -19.81
N ASP A 171 -7.06 0.27 -20.61
CA ASP A 171 -7.36 0.24 -22.04
C ASP A 171 -6.40 -0.70 -22.79
N ASN A 172 -5.10 -0.60 -22.50
CA ASN A 172 -4.10 -1.48 -23.10
C ASN A 172 -4.27 -2.94 -22.68
N LEU A 173 -4.66 -3.21 -21.42
CA LEU A 173 -4.97 -4.58 -20.98
C LEU A 173 -6.20 -5.15 -21.69
N GLU A 174 -7.22 -4.33 -21.92
CA GLU A 174 -8.37 -4.74 -22.75
C GLU A 174 -7.96 -5.04 -24.18
N GLU A 175 -7.11 -4.22 -24.77
CA GLU A 175 -6.57 -4.43 -26.11
C GLU A 175 -5.77 -5.74 -26.19
N ALA A 176 -4.91 -6.00 -25.22
CA ALA A 176 -4.15 -7.25 -25.11
C ALA A 176 -5.06 -8.49 -25.03
N ARG A 177 -6.17 -8.39 -24.29
CA ARG A 177 -7.17 -9.46 -24.17
C ARG A 177 -7.95 -9.69 -25.47
N LYS A 178 -8.33 -8.62 -26.17
CA LYS A 178 -9.14 -8.70 -27.41
C LYS A 178 -8.33 -9.23 -28.60
N LYS A 179 -7.05 -8.86 -28.70
CA LYS A 179 -6.20 -9.20 -29.84
C LYS A 179 -5.69 -10.64 -29.85
N VAL A 180 -5.45 -11.21 -28.67
CA VAL A 180 -4.81 -12.53 -28.53
C VAL A 180 -5.54 -13.37 -27.49
N THR A 181 -6.34 -14.32 -27.97
CA THR A 181 -6.95 -15.34 -27.12
C THR A 181 -5.89 -16.24 -26.52
N ASP A 182 -6.21 -16.94 -25.43
CA ASP A 182 -5.28 -17.87 -24.77
C ASP A 182 -4.98 -19.14 -25.59
N SER A 183 -5.65 -19.29 -26.74
CA SER A 183 -5.40 -20.29 -27.78
C SER A 183 -4.66 -19.72 -28.99
N GLY A 184 -4.05 -18.54 -28.85
CA GLY A 184 -3.28 -17.89 -29.91
C GLY A 184 -2.09 -18.74 -30.36
N ASN A 185 -1.66 -18.53 -31.60
CA ASN A 185 -0.43 -19.17 -32.06
C ASN A 185 0.80 -18.61 -31.30
N PRO A 186 1.96 -19.29 -31.38
CA PRO A 186 3.14 -18.87 -30.62
C PRO A 186 3.59 -17.43 -30.83
N ASN A 187 3.44 -16.88 -32.05
CA ASN A 187 3.84 -15.51 -32.33
C ASN A 187 2.89 -14.53 -31.64
N GLN A 188 1.58 -14.79 -31.70
CA GLN A 188 0.57 -13.96 -31.04
C GLN A 188 0.75 -13.97 -29.52
N LEU A 189 1.03 -15.12 -28.90
CA LEU A 189 1.29 -15.21 -27.46
C LEU A 189 2.55 -14.44 -27.05
N LYS A 190 3.59 -14.44 -27.88
CA LYS A 190 4.80 -13.65 -27.65
C LYS A 190 4.51 -12.15 -27.72
N GLU A 191 3.83 -11.71 -28.78
CA GLU A 191 3.43 -10.32 -28.97
C GLU A 191 2.57 -9.82 -27.80
N LYS A 192 1.64 -10.65 -27.31
CA LYS A 192 0.84 -10.34 -26.11
C LYS A 192 1.73 -10.13 -24.89
N ALA A 193 2.68 -11.03 -24.63
CA ALA A 193 3.57 -10.93 -23.48
C ALA A 193 4.47 -9.68 -23.56
N GLU A 194 5.06 -9.40 -24.72
CA GLU A 194 5.89 -8.20 -24.95
C GLU A 194 5.08 -6.90 -24.84
N TYR A 195 3.84 -6.90 -25.32
CA TYR A 195 2.95 -5.75 -25.17
C TYR A 195 2.61 -5.51 -23.68
N MET A 196 2.30 -6.57 -22.94
CA MET A 196 2.02 -6.48 -21.50
C MET A 196 3.22 -6.02 -20.66
N GLU A 197 4.45 -6.40 -21.04
CA GLU A 197 5.68 -5.82 -20.48
C GLU A 197 5.74 -4.31 -20.67
N GLY A 198 5.38 -3.84 -21.87
CA GLY A 198 5.25 -2.42 -22.15
C GLY A 198 4.25 -1.73 -21.22
N ILE A 199 3.11 -2.36 -20.94
CA ILE A 199 2.12 -1.83 -19.98
C ILE A 199 2.69 -1.78 -18.57
N LEU A 200 3.42 -2.82 -18.14
CA LEU A 200 4.04 -2.88 -16.81
C LEU A 200 5.05 -1.74 -16.58
N THR A 201 5.64 -1.17 -17.63
CA THR A 201 6.50 0.01 -17.50
C THR A 201 5.76 1.28 -17.06
N ILE A 202 4.42 1.29 -17.08
CA ILE A 202 3.61 2.42 -16.59
C ILE A 202 3.49 2.37 -15.07
N ASP A 203 3.26 1.18 -14.51
CA ASP A 203 3.24 0.92 -13.05
C ASP A 203 4.02 -0.36 -12.71
N PRO A 204 5.36 -0.28 -12.56
CA PRO A 204 6.18 -1.46 -12.30
C PRO A 204 5.89 -2.10 -10.94
N GLU A 205 5.34 -1.35 -9.98
CA GLU A 205 5.05 -1.84 -8.65
C GLU A 205 3.65 -2.46 -8.54
N ASP A 206 2.89 -2.53 -9.63
CA ASP A 206 1.65 -3.31 -9.69
C ASP A 206 1.93 -4.82 -9.77
N MET A 207 1.85 -5.48 -8.61
CA MET A 207 2.05 -6.93 -8.49
C MET A 207 0.97 -7.75 -9.21
N ASN A 208 -0.25 -7.21 -9.35
CA ASN A 208 -1.31 -7.90 -10.08
C ASN A 208 -1.04 -7.84 -11.60
N LEU A 209 -0.68 -6.67 -12.14
CA LEU A 209 -0.23 -6.55 -13.53
C LEU A 209 1.01 -7.39 -13.80
N ARG A 210 2.00 -7.36 -12.91
CA ARG A 210 3.21 -8.18 -12.99
C ARG A 210 2.88 -9.67 -13.03
N SER A 211 1.88 -10.13 -12.27
CA SER A 211 1.43 -11.52 -12.32
C SER A 211 0.83 -11.89 -13.68
N GLN A 212 0.09 -10.97 -14.30
CA GLN A 212 -0.47 -11.17 -15.63
C GLN A 212 0.64 -11.23 -16.70
N VAL A 213 1.67 -10.41 -16.59
CA VAL A 213 2.87 -10.46 -17.44
C VAL A 213 3.58 -11.82 -17.30
N ALA A 214 3.81 -12.26 -16.06
CA ALA A 214 4.42 -13.55 -15.78
C ALA A 214 3.62 -14.72 -16.40
N ASN A 215 2.29 -14.68 -16.26
CA ASN A 215 1.38 -15.65 -16.85
C ASN A 215 1.42 -15.63 -18.38
N ALA A 216 1.52 -14.45 -19.01
CA ALA A 216 1.61 -14.33 -20.46
C ALA A 216 2.91 -14.96 -21.00
N TRP A 217 4.04 -14.69 -20.35
CA TRP A 217 5.32 -15.32 -20.67
C TRP A 217 5.31 -16.84 -20.44
N TYR A 218 4.70 -17.29 -19.34
CA TYR A 218 4.52 -18.70 -19.05
C TYR A 218 3.66 -19.40 -20.12
N ALA A 219 2.56 -18.78 -20.55
CA ALA A 219 1.70 -19.28 -21.61
C ALA A 219 2.44 -19.37 -22.95
N TRP A 220 3.22 -18.35 -23.31
CA TRP A 220 4.10 -18.42 -24.49
C TRP A 220 5.15 -19.51 -24.35
N GLY A 221 5.68 -19.74 -23.15
CA GLY A 221 6.59 -20.85 -22.86
C GLY A 221 6.03 -22.23 -23.22
N ASN A 222 4.69 -22.36 -23.19
CA ASN A 222 3.93 -23.59 -23.42
C ASN A 222 4.55 -24.82 -22.70
N PRO A 223 4.55 -24.84 -21.36
CA PRO A 223 5.04 -25.96 -20.60
C PRO A 223 4.12 -27.18 -20.74
N ALA A 224 4.71 -28.37 -20.68
CA ALA A 224 3.96 -29.60 -20.76
C ALA A 224 2.90 -29.69 -19.63
N PRO A 225 1.76 -30.37 -19.83
CA PRO A 225 0.69 -30.47 -18.83
C PRO A 225 1.13 -31.00 -17.45
N HIS A 226 2.21 -31.78 -17.41
CA HIS A 226 2.80 -32.32 -16.18
C HIS A 226 4.11 -31.63 -15.76
N GLY A 227 4.41 -30.48 -16.36
CA GLY A 227 5.55 -29.62 -16.04
C GLY A 227 6.91 -30.12 -16.51
N ASN A 228 7.02 -31.33 -17.05
CA ASN A 228 8.31 -31.93 -17.45
C ASN A 228 8.75 -31.49 -18.86
N GLY A 229 9.17 -30.23 -18.98
CA GLY A 229 9.61 -29.61 -20.23
C GLY A 229 8.67 -28.51 -20.75
N CYS A 230 9.12 -27.79 -21.76
CA CYS A 230 8.36 -26.74 -22.44
C CYS A 230 8.80 -26.59 -23.91
N ASP A 231 7.92 -26.05 -24.75
CA ASP A 231 8.28 -25.77 -26.15
C ASP A 231 9.27 -24.61 -26.26
N ARG A 232 9.18 -23.63 -25.34
CA ARG A 232 9.91 -22.36 -25.42
C ARG A 232 10.48 -21.97 -24.07
N ALA A 233 11.66 -22.50 -23.76
CA ALA A 233 12.36 -22.21 -22.51
C ALA A 233 12.61 -20.70 -22.27
N GLU A 234 12.75 -19.89 -23.32
CA GLU A 234 12.87 -18.43 -23.20
C GLU A 234 11.65 -17.80 -22.48
N GLY A 235 10.43 -18.27 -22.77
CA GLY A 235 9.22 -17.75 -22.13
C GLY A 235 9.18 -18.06 -20.64
N ILE A 236 9.55 -19.29 -20.27
CA ILE A 236 9.65 -19.67 -18.87
C ILE A 236 10.72 -18.85 -18.14
N LYS A 237 11.89 -18.64 -18.76
CA LYS A 237 12.96 -17.80 -18.20
C LYS A 237 12.54 -16.35 -18.03
N LYS A 238 11.70 -15.81 -18.92
CA LYS A 238 11.13 -14.46 -18.78
C LYS A 238 10.07 -14.37 -17.70
N ALA A 239 9.27 -15.41 -17.47
CA ALA A 239 8.25 -15.43 -16.42
C ALA A 239 8.83 -15.44 -14.98
N ILE A 240 9.93 -16.18 -14.76
CA ILE A 240 10.58 -16.37 -13.46
C ILE A 240 10.83 -15.05 -12.70
N PRO A 241 11.55 -14.04 -13.25
CA PRO A 241 11.86 -12.81 -12.50
C PRO A 241 10.62 -12.02 -12.06
N HIS A 242 9.50 -12.12 -12.78
CA HIS A 242 8.26 -11.50 -12.34
C HIS A 242 7.64 -12.22 -11.14
N TYR A 243 7.63 -13.56 -11.16
CA TYR A 243 7.17 -14.34 -10.02
C TYR A 243 8.09 -14.20 -8.80
N GLU A 244 9.40 -14.14 -9.00
CA GLU A 244 10.38 -13.86 -7.93
C GLU A 244 10.05 -12.53 -7.24
N ARG A 245 9.87 -11.45 -8.00
CA ARG A 245 9.50 -10.14 -7.46
C ARG A 245 8.17 -10.18 -6.68
N ILE A 246 7.17 -10.95 -7.14
CA ILE A 246 5.91 -11.12 -6.41
C ILE A 246 6.14 -11.87 -5.09
N LEU A 247 6.99 -12.89 -5.08
CA LEU A 247 7.30 -13.68 -3.88
C LEU A 247 8.21 -12.94 -2.89
N GLU A 248 8.97 -11.94 -3.31
CA GLU A 248 9.65 -11.03 -2.37
C GLU A 248 8.64 -10.28 -1.48
N VAL A 249 7.50 -9.87 -2.07
CA VAL A 249 6.43 -9.16 -1.35
C VAL A 249 5.49 -10.13 -0.63
N PHE A 250 5.17 -11.26 -1.27
CA PHE A 250 4.22 -12.26 -0.77
C PHE A 250 4.88 -13.66 -0.66
N PRO A 251 5.84 -13.86 0.25
CA PRO A 251 6.70 -15.05 0.28
C PRO A 251 5.99 -16.38 0.55
N ASN A 252 4.78 -16.32 1.10
CA ASN A 252 3.97 -17.48 1.47
C ASN A 252 2.75 -17.66 0.56
N ASN A 253 2.68 -16.95 -0.57
CA ASN A 253 1.59 -17.15 -1.52
C ASN A 253 1.78 -18.49 -2.26
N THR A 254 0.99 -19.50 -1.89
CA THR A 254 1.15 -20.88 -2.39
C THR A 254 0.86 -21.00 -3.88
N SER A 255 0.04 -20.13 -4.46
CA SER A 255 -0.21 -20.10 -5.90
C SER A 255 1.04 -19.68 -6.69
N PHE A 256 1.75 -18.64 -6.23
CA PHE A 256 2.98 -18.20 -6.90
C PHE A 256 4.17 -19.11 -6.60
N LEU A 257 4.23 -19.73 -5.42
CA LEU A 257 5.20 -20.80 -5.14
C LEU A 257 5.00 -22.01 -6.08
N LEU A 258 3.74 -22.41 -6.33
CA LEU A 258 3.42 -23.43 -7.33
C LEU A 258 3.84 -23.01 -8.74
N ALA A 259 3.56 -21.76 -9.13
CA ALA A 259 3.95 -21.24 -10.45
C ALA A 259 5.47 -21.28 -10.63
N MET A 260 6.24 -20.87 -9.63
CA MET A 260 7.71 -20.98 -9.63
C MET A 260 8.20 -22.41 -9.75
N GLY A 261 7.64 -23.33 -8.94
CA GLY A 261 7.98 -24.73 -9.05
C GLY A 261 7.71 -25.29 -10.45
N ARG A 262 6.59 -24.91 -11.07
CA ARG A 262 6.26 -25.30 -12.46
C ARG A 262 7.21 -24.70 -13.48
N CYS A 263 7.66 -23.46 -13.31
CA CYS A 263 8.67 -22.86 -14.18
C CYS A 263 9.98 -23.67 -14.14
N TYR A 264 10.50 -23.98 -12.94
CA TYR A 264 11.71 -24.78 -12.83
C TYR A 264 11.54 -26.20 -13.34
N GLN A 265 10.38 -26.82 -13.09
CA GLN A 265 10.07 -28.14 -13.63
C GLN A 265 10.07 -28.10 -15.18
N ALA A 266 9.50 -27.05 -15.77
CA ALA A 266 9.44 -26.86 -17.23
C ALA A 266 10.82 -26.62 -17.86
N LEU A 267 11.77 -26.10 -17.07
CA LEU A 267 13.18 -26.01 -17.43
C LEU A 267 13.99 -27.26 -17.06
N GLU A 268 13.32 -28.32 -16.59
CA GLU A 268 13.90 -29.58 -16.15
C GLU A 268 14.88 -29.44 -14.97
N ASP A 269 14.72 -28.38 -14.18
CA ASP A 269 15.44 -28.16 -12.93
C ASP A 269 14.64 -28.75 -11.76
N SER A 270 14.69 -30.08 -11.65
CA SER A 270 13.96 -30.83 -10.61
C SER A 270 14.35 -30.40 -9.19
N LYS A 271 15.58 -29.91 -8.99
CA LYS A 271 16.08 -29.50 -7.67
C LYS A 271 15.37 -28.25 -7.18
N HIS A 272 15.35 -27.18 -7.98
CA HIS A 272 14.66 -25.95 -7.60
C HIS A 272 13.15 -26.17 -7.56
N ALA A 273 12.58 -26.88 -8.55
CA ALA A 273 11.15 -27.19 -8.59
C ALA A 273 10.67 -27.87 -7.30
N ARG A 274 11.41 -28.89 -6.83
CA ARG A 274 11.13 -29.59 -5.57
C ARG A 274 11.09 -28.64 -4.39
N GLY A 275 12.09 -27.77 -4.24
CA GLY A 275 12.15 -26.82 -3.12
C GLY A 275 10.90 -25.94 -3.01
N TYR A 276 10.40 -25.42 -4.13
CA TYR A 276 9.16 -24.64 -4.14
C TYR A 276 7.93 -25.48 -3.80
N TYR A 277 7.82 -26.70 -4.33
CA TYR A 277 6.70 -27.59 -4.05
C TYR A 277 6.68 -28.08 -2.59
N GLU A 278 7.84 -28.37 -2.02
CA GLU A 278 7.98 -28.73 -0.60
C GLU A 278 7.53 -27.58 0.31
N LYS A 279 7.92 -26.34 -0.02
CA LYS A 279 7.42 -25.14 0.69
C LYS A 279 5.89 -25.00 0.62
N VAL A 280 5.28 -25.32 -0.53
CA VAL A 280 3.81 -25.34 -0.64
C VAL A 280 3.19 -26.42 0.26
N ILE A 281 3.81 -27.60 0.35
CA ILE A 281 3.34 -28.69 1.22
C ILE A 281 3.49 -28.31 2.70
N GLU A 282 4.56 -27.60 3.07
CA GLU A 282 4.75 -27.09 4.43
C GLU A 282 3.64 -26.11 4.83
N LEU A 283 3.26 -25.20 3.93
CA LEU A 283 2.24 -24.18 4.19
C LEU A 283 0.81 -24.74 4.18
N ASP A 284 0.45 -25.53 3.16
CA ASP A 284 -0.94 -25.96 2.92
C ASP A 284 -1.22 -27.42 3.34
N GLY A 285 -0.18 -28.24 3.55
CA GLY A 285 -0.31 -29.63 4.00
C GLY A 285 -1.12 -30.52 3.05
N THR A 286 -2.30 -30.93 3.50
CA THR A 286 -3.28 -31.72 2.71
C THR A 286 -4.47 -30.88 2.22
N LYS A 287 -4.45 -29.57 2.46
CA LYS A 287 -5.45 -28.61 1.98
C LYS A 287 -4.85 -27.76 0.86
N GLY A 288 -5.65 -26.83 0.32
CA GLY A 288 -5.18 -25.83 -0.64
C GLY A 288 -4.38 -26.44 -1.79
N SER A 289 -3.18 -25.89 -1.99
CA SER A 289 -2.25 -26.28 -3.06
C SER A 289 -1.36 -27.48 -2.71
N GLY A 290 -1.41 -27.98 -1.47
CA GLY A 290 -0.57 -29.08 -0.97
C GLY A 290 -0.71 -30.40 -1.75
N PRO A 291 -1.93 -30.90 -2.04
CA PRO A 291 -2.13 -32.08 -2.88
C PRO A 291 -1.56 -31.93 -4.29
N THR A 292 -1.70 -30.74 -4.89
CA THR A 292 -1.17 -30.43 -6.22
C THR A 292 0.35 -30.49 -6.23
N ALA A 293 1.01 -29.88 -5.23
CA ALA A 293 2.46 -29.93 -5.09
C ALA A 293 2.99 -31.36 -4.92
N LYS A 294 2.32 -32.19 -4.10
CA LYS A 294 2.67 -33.63 -3.95
C LYS A 294 2.57 -34.39 -5.26
N ALA A 295 1.53 -34.14 -6.05
CA ALA A 295 1.36 -34.78 -7.35
C ALA A 295 2.46 -34.37 -8.34
N LEU A 296 2.84 -33.09 -8.36
CA LEU A 296 3.91 -32.59 -9.24
C LEU A 296 5.28 -33.19 -8.87
N ILE A 297 5.61 -33.30 -7.58
CA ILE A 297 6.83 -33.99 -7.13
C ILE A 297 6.87 -35.44 -7.64
N ARG A 298 5.75 -36.20 -7.49
CA ARG A 298 5.68 -37.59 -7.97
C ARG A 298 5.88 -37.71 -9.48
N ASN A 299 5.28 -36.81 -10.25
CA ASN A 299 5.41 -36.80 -11.71
C ASN A 299 6.85 -36.52 -12.15
N MET A 300 7.54 -35.65 -11.42
CA MET A 300 8.94 -35.32 -11.65
C MET A 300 9.85 -36.51 -11.31
N ASP A 301 9.65 -37.14 -10.14
CA ASP A 301 10.38 -38.35 -9.73
C ASP A 301 10.26 -39.50 -10.74
N GLN A 302 9.04 -39.73 -11.24
CA GLN A 302 8.80 -40.76 -12.24
C GLN A 302 9.48 -40.44 -13.58
N ASN A 303 9.50 -39.18 -13.99
CA ASN A 303 10.18 -38.75 -15.21
C ASN A 303 11.71 -38.89 -15.09
N ASP A 304 12.29 -38.51 -13.95
CA ASP A 304 13.71 -38.63 -13.67
C ASP A 304 14.15 -40.10 -13.65
N ALA A 305 13.34 -40.99 -13.03
CA ALA A 305 13.56 -42.43 -13.07
C ALA A 305 13.49 -43.00 -14.50
N ASN A 306 12.52 -42.57 -15.31
CA ASN A 306 12.39 -43.00 -16.70
C ASN A 306 13.58 -42.57 -17.57
N ARG A 307 14.13 -41.38 -17.33
CA ARG A 307 15.33 -40.89 -18.03
C ARG A 307 16.57 -41.69 -17.65
N ALA A 308 16.75 -41.98 -16.36
CA ALA A 308 17.86 -42.79 -15.87
C ALA A 308 17.85 -44.21 -16.45
N ASN A 309 16.67 -44.77 -16.71
CA ASN A 309 16.53 -46.10 -17.31
C ASN A 309 16.75 -46.13 -18.83
N LYS A 310 16.52 -45.02 -19.55
CA LYS A 310 16.79 -44.92 -21.00
C LYS A 310 18.27 -44.69 -21.34
N GLY A 311 19.07 -44.23 -20.38
CA GLY A 311 20.50 -44.01 -20.53
C GLY A 311 21.38 -45.21 -20.14
N LYS A 312 20.77 -46.35 -19.79
CA LYS A 312 21.41 -47.65 -19.55
C LYS A 312 21.16 -48.58 -20.72
#